data_AF-A0A433MWA4-F1
#
_entry.id   AF-A0A433MWA4-F1
#
_cell.length_a   1.000
_cell.length_b   1.000
_cell.length_c   1.000
_cell.angle_alpha   90.00
_cell.angle_beta   90.00
_cell.angle_gamma   90.00
#
_symmetry.space_group_name_H-M   'P 1'
#
loop_
_entity.id
_entity.type
_entity.pdbx_description
1 polymer ?
#
loop_
_entity_poly.entity_id
_entity_poly.type
_entity_poly.pdbx_seq_one_letter_code
_entity_poly.pdbx_strand_id
1 'polypeptide(L)'
;MVRELERKRFLANFPETAPAANPVFFRTYSRREAGLRETWDRVCDRTLKGLISLGKLSPQEAEILERMQRNLKALPSGRWLWVGGTDWIAKSQNFSGAYNCTSTNLQDWKAFGLMMDLAMMGCVRFVG
;
A
#
# COMPACT_ATOMS: atom_id res chain seq x y z
N MET A 1 34.66 -15.96 -1.80
CA MET A 1 33.89 -16.98 -1.08
C MET A 1 32.51 -16.39 -0.79
N VAL A 2 31.52 -16.64 -1.66
CA VAL A 2 30.16 -16.13 -1.49
C VAL A 2 29.48 -17.02 -0.46
N ARG A 3 29.16 -16.48 0.72
CA ARG A 3 28.35 -17.19 1.73
C ARG A 3 26.96 -17.41 1.13
N GLU A 4 26.62 -18.67 0.85
CA GLU A 4 25.24 -19.06 0.61
C GLU A 4 24.45 -18.85 1.91
N LEU A 5 23.77 -17.70 1.99
CA LEU A 5 22.75 -17.48 3.00
C LEU A 5 21.57 -18.38 2.65
N GLU A 6 21.28 -19.39 3.48
CA GLU A 6 20.02 -20.12 3.46
C GLU A 6 18.86 -19.12 3.60
N ARG A 7 18.33 -18.68 2.46
CA ARG A 7 17.14 -17.85 2.42
C ARG A 7 15.95 -18.77 2.57
N LYS A 8 15.35 -18.79 3.77
CA LYS A 8 13.96 -19.26 3.94
C LYS A 8 13.08 -18.45 2.98
N ARG A 9 12.76 -19.04 1.83
CA ARG A 9 11.88 -18.45 0.81
C ARG A 9 10.46 -18.54 1.35
N PHE A 10 9.97 -17.45 1.94
CA PHE A 10 8.54 -17.25 2.09
C PHE A 10 7.98 -17.00 0.68
N LEU A 11 7.54 -18.04 -0.01
CA LEU A 11 6.83 -17.89 -1.27
C LEU A 11 5.38 -17.54 -0.91
N ALA A 12 4.94 -16.34 -1.29
CA ALA A 12 3.51 -16.11 -1.41
C ALA A 12 2.99 -16.95 -2.59
N ASN A 13 1.84 -17.61 -2.40
CA ASN A 13 1.19 -18.46 -3.41
C ASN A 13 0.55 -17.60 -4.51
N PHE A 14 1.39 -16.93 -5.30
CA PHE A 14 0.96 -16.24 -6.51
C PHE A 14 0.73 -17.25 -7.64
N PRO A 15 -0.23 -17.01 -8.55
CA PRO A 15 -0.44 -17.88 -9.71
C PRO A 15 0.82 -18.04 -10.55
N GLU A 16 1.07 -19.25 -11.07
CA GLU A 16 2.20 -19.52 -11.99
C GLU A 16 2.13 -18.67 -13.27
N THR A 17 0.92 -18.29 -13.68
CA THR A 17 0.66 -17.38 -14.81
C THR A 17 1.15 -15.95 -14.57
N ALA A 18 1.57 -15.61 -13.34
CA ALA A 18 2.07 -14.29 -12.94
C ALA A 18 3.53 -14.37 -12.44
N PRO A 19 4.51 -14.66 -13.32
CA PRO A 19 5.90 -14.92 -12.92
C PRO A 19 6.57 -13.72 -12.23
N ALA A 20 6.13 -12.49 -12.53
CA ALA A 20 6.65 -11.28 -11.90
C ALA A 20 5.99 -10.93 -10.56
N ALA A 21 4.87 -11.58 -10.18
CA ALA A 21 4.10 -11.18 -9.00
C ALA A 21 4.91 -11.30 -7.70
N ASN A 22 5.61 -12.42 -7.53
CA ASN A 22 6.43 -12.68 -6.36
C ASN A 22 7.57 -11.64 -6.18
N PRO A 23 8.46 -11.42 -7.16
CA PRO A 23 9.51 -10.40 -7.01
C PRO A 23 8.94 -8.97 -6.90
N VAL A 24 7.86 -8.62 -7.60
CA VAL A 24 7.21 -7.30 -7.50
C VAL A 24 6.62 -7.08 -6.11
N PHE A 25 5.92 -8.07 -5.56
CA PHE A 25 5.34 -7.99 -4.23
C PHE A 25 6.41 -7.77 -3.17
N PHE A 26 7.44 -8.63 -3.12
CA PHE A 26 8.46 -8.53 -2.08
C PHE A 26 9.33 -7.28 -2.20
N ARG A 27 9.54 -6.74 -3.40
CA ARG A 27 10.32 -5.50 -3.56
C ARG A 27 9.51 -4.23 -3.31
N THR A 28 8.18 -4.26 -3.44
CA THR A 28 7.35 -3.04 -3.49
C THR A 28 6.37 -2.91 -2.32
N TYR A 29 5.69 -3.99 -1.93
CA TYR A 29 4.55 -3.93 -1.01
C TYR A 29 4.78 -4.63 0.32
N SER A 30 5.68 -5.62 0.34
CA SER A 30 6.08 -6.32 1.57
C SER A 30 6.99 -5.44 2.42
N ARG A 31 6.47 -4.91 3.54
CA ARG A 31 7.27 -4.11 4.49
C ARG A 31 8.17 -5.02 5.31
N ARG A 32 9.22 -4.42 5.89
CA ARG A 32 10.06 -5.09 6.89
C ARG A 32 9.60 -4.68 8.28
N GLU A 33 9.27 -5.67 9.10
CA GLU A 33 8.94 -5.49 10.52
C GLU A 33 9.77 -6.49 11.34
N ALA A 34 10.48 -5.98 12.36
CA ALA A 34 11.34 -6.78 13.23
C ALA A 34 12.32 -7.72 12.48
N GLY A 35 12.84 -7.26 11.32
CA GLY A 35 13.79 -8.03 10.51
C GLY A 35 13.16 -9.04 9.55
N LEU A 36 11.85 -9.26 9.60
CA LEU A 36 11.12 -10.14 8.69
C LEU A 36 10.30 -9.33 7.68
N ARG A 37 10.11 -9.89 6.49
CA ARG A 37 9.24 -9.31 5.46
C ARG A 37 7.80 -9.79 5.64
N GLU A 38 6.83 -8.91 5.43
CA GLU A 38 5.41 -9.29 5.43
C GLU A 38 5.13 -10.34 4.33
N THR A 39 4.33 -11.35 4.66
CA THR A 39 3.72 -12.25 3.68
C THR A 39 2.53 -11.56 3.01
N TRP A 40 2.04 -12.12 1.90
CA TRP A 40 0.83 -11.61 1.24
C TRP A 40 -0.36 -11.53 2.21
N ASP A 41 -0.58 -12.58 3.01
CA ASP A 41 -1.67 -12.61 3.99
C ASP A 41 -1.57 -11.50 5.04
N ARG A 42 -0.36 -11.23 5.56
CA ARG A 42 -0.14 -10.13 6.51
C ARG A 42 -0.43 -8.76 5.90
N VAL A 43 -0.06 -8.57 4.63
CA VAL A 43 -0.40 -7.33 3.91
C VAL A 43 -1.92 -7.21 3.76
N CYS A 44 -2.61 -8.28 3.37
CA CYS A 44 -4.07 -8.31 3.29
C CYS A 44 -4.72 -7.95 4.63
N ASP A 45 -4.32 -8.59 5.72
CA ASP A 45 -4.84 -8.35 7.08
C ASP A 45 -4.69 -6.88 7.48
N ARG A 46 -3.48 -6.32 7.30
CA ARG A 46 -3.17 -4.94 7.64
C ARG A 46 -4.01 -3.96 6.82
N THR A 47 -4.06 -4.14 5.50
CA THR A 47 -4.79 -3.23 4.62
C THR A 47 -6.30 -3.31 4.83
N LEU A 48 -6.83 -4.50 5.08
CA LEU A 48 -8.25 -4.73 5.35
C LEU A 48 -8.65 -4.10 6.68
N LYS A 49 -7.86 -4.28 7.74
CA LYS A 49 -8.08 -3.60 9.03
C LYS A 49 -8.14 -2.09 8.86
N GLY A 50 -7.24 -1.52 8.06
CA GLY A 50 -7.27 -0.10 7.72
C GLY A 50 -8.57 0.32 7.03
N LEU A 51 -9.04 -0.45 6.04
CA LEU A 51 -10.28 -0.16 5.31
C LEU A 51 -11.52 -0.29 6.20
N ILE A 52 -11.59 -1.33 7.05
CA ILE A 52 -12.70 -1.52 8.00
C ILE A 52 -12.80 -0.31 8.93
N SER A 53 -11.68 0.12 9.50
CA SER A 53 -11.66 1.27 10.41
C SER A 53 -12.02 2.58 9.73
N LEU A 54 -11.53 2.80 8.50
CA LEU A 54 -11.76 4.04 7.76
C LEU A 54 -13.19 4.13 7.20
N GLY A 55 -13.65 3.04 6.58
CA GLY A 55 -14.95 2.95 5.92
C GLY A 55 -16.11 2.58 6.85
N LYS A 56 -15.83 2.22 8.11
CA LYS A 56 -16.82 1.68 9.07
C LYS A 56 -17.59 0.50 8.48
N LEU A 57 -16.86 -0.39 7.82
CA LEU A 57 -17.43 -1.49 7.05
C LEU A 57 -18.14 -2.50 7.96
N SER A 58 -19.26 -3.01 7.47
CA SER A 58 -19.92 -4.18 8.06
C SER A 58 -19.05 -5.45 7.90
N PRO A 59 -19.26 -6.48 8.74
CA PRO A 59 -18.56 -7.75 8.59
C PRO A 59 -18.72 -8.38 7.19
N GLN A 60 -19.89 -8.24 6.58
CA GLN A 60 -20.20 -8.79 5.26
C GLN A 60 -19.41 -8.07 4.15
N GLU A 61 -19.30 -6.73 4.23
CA GLU A 61 -18.47 -5.96 3.28
C GLU A 61 -16.99 -6.29 3.43
N ALA A 62 -16.52 -6.43 4.68
CA ALA A 62 -15.15 -6.80 4.97
C ALA A 62 -14.79 -8.18 4.39
N GLU A 63 -15.69 -9.16 4.53
CA GLU A 63 -15.51 -10.51 3.98
C GLU A 63 -15.40 -10.48 2.43
N ILE A 64 -16.23 -9.67 1.77
CA ILE A 64 -16.15 -9.51 0.30
C ILE A 64 -14.79 -8.92 -0.09
N LEU A 65 -14.34 -7.85 0.57
CA LEU A 65 -13.05 -7.23 0.28
C LEU A 65 -11.89 -8.19 0.54
N GLU A 66 -11.91 -8.92 1.65
CA GLU A 66 -10.92 -9.93 1.99
C GLU A 66 -10.82 -10.99 0.90
N ARG A 67 -11.96 -11.58 0.52
CA ARG A 67 -12.02 -12.62 -0.51
C ARG A 67 -11.49 -12.10 -1.84
N MET A 68 -11.89 -10.90 -2.26
CA MET A 68 -11.45 -10.32 -3.53
C MET A 68 -9.95 -9.99 -3.53
N GLN A 69 -9.43 -9.46 -2.43
CA GLN A 69 -8.02 -9.12 -2.29
C GLN A 69 -7.15 -10.37 -2.24
N ARG A 70 -7.45 -11.34 -1.38
CA ARG A 70 -6.66 -12.57 -1.25
C ARG A 70 -6.60 -13.37 -2.55
N ASN A 71 -7.68 -13.38 -3.32
CA ASN A 71 -7.74 -14.04 -4.64
C ASN A 71 -7.22 -13.17 -5.79
N LEU A 72 -6.62 -12.01 -5.51
CA LEU A 72 -6.04 -11.08 -6.49
C LEU A 72 -7.05 -10.65 -7.57
N LYS A 73 -8.34 -10.57 -7.23
CA LYS A 73 -9.43 -10.17 -8.15
C LYS A 73 -9.71 -8.68 -8.11
N ALA A 74 -9.59 -8.07 -6.93
CA ALA A 74 -9.63 -6.63 -6.75
C ALA A 74 -8.63 -6.24 -5.66
N LEU A 75 -7.82 -5.22 -5.93
CA LEU A 75 -6.77 -4.76 -5.03
C LEU A 75 -7.00 -3.28 -4.72
N PRO A 76 -6.70 -2.83 -3.50
CA PRO A 76 -6.61 -1.40 -3.23
C PRO A 76 -5.40 -0.82 -3.98
N SER A 77 -5.29 0.50 -4.04
CA SER A 77 -4.19 1.16 -4.74
C SER A 77 -2.83 0.68 -4.21
N GLY A 78 -1.79 0.72 -5.07
CA GLY A 78 -0.44 0.36 -4.64
C GLY A 78 0.05 1.16 -3.43
N ARG A 79 -0.43 2.41 -3.27
CA ARG A 79 -0.19 3.22 -2.08
C ARG A 79 -0.83 2.62 -0.85
N TRP A 80 -2.10 2.24 -0.93
CA TRP A 80 -2.78 1.64 0.19
C TRP A 80 -2.19 0.27 0.57
N LEU A 81 -1.75 -0.53 -0.40
CA LEU A 81 -0.97 -1.75 -0.13
C LEU A 81 0.29 -1.46 0.71
N TRP A 82 0.93 -0.31 0.48
CA TRP A 82 2.13 0.10 1.21
C TRP A 82 1.87 0.76 2.58
N VAL A 83 0.89 1.66 2.69
CA VAL A 83 0.67 2.48 3.91
C VAL A 83 -0.61 2.14 4.69
N GLY A 84 -1.59 1.51 4.07
CA GLY A 84 -2.90 1.23 4.67
C GLY A 84 -2.76 0.40 5.95
N GLY A 85 -3.45 0.80 7.02
CA GLY A 85 -3.39 0.10 8.31
C GLY A 85 -2.07 0.23 9.10
N THR A 86 -1.13 1.07 8.65
CA THR A 86 0.08 1.39 9.42
C THR A 86 -0.15 2.51 10.43
N ASP A 87 0.65 2.57 11.50
CA ASP A 87 0.61 3.69 12.45
C ASP A 87 0.96 5.03 11.82
N TRP A 88 1.72 5.02 10.72
CA TRP A 88 2.07 6.24 10.01
C TRP A 88 0.83 6.88 9.38
N ILE A 89 -0.01 6.11 8.67
CA ILE A 89 -1.22 6.66 8.02
C ILE A 89 -2.34 7.00 9.03
N ALA A 90 -2.30 6.40 10.22
CA ALA A 90 -3.25 6.69 11.29
C ALA A 90 -3.12 8.12 11.85
N LYS A 91 -1.98 8.80 11.63
CA LYS A 91 -1.76 10.18 12.05
C LYS A 91 -2.45 11.14 11.09
N SER A 92 -3.27 12.05 11.61
CA SER A 92 -4.12 12.94 10.81
C SER A 92 -3.34 13.81 9.81
N GLN A 93 -2.13 14.24 10.16
CA GLN A 93 -1.27 15.02 9.26
C GLN A 93 -0.83 14.25 8.00
N ASN A 94 -0.90 12.92 8.03
CA ASN A 94 -0.46 12.06 6.92
C ASN A 94 -1.59 11.65 5.99
N PHE A 95 -2.80 12.20 6.15
CA PHE A 95 -3.97 11.80 5.37
C PHE A 95 -3.74 11.85 3.85
N SER A 96 -2.98 12.84 3.37
CA SER A 96 -2.60 13.00 1.96
C SER A 96 -1.84 11.77 1.46
N GLY A 97 -1.11 11.09 2.34
CA GLY A 97 -0.41 9.84 2.09
C GLY A 97 -1.32 8.67 1.69
N ALA A 98 -2.63 8.72 1.92
CA ALA A 98 -3.57 7.71 1.40
C ALA A 98 -3.88 7.89 -0.10
N TYR A 99 -3.64 9.09 -0.63
CA TYR A 99 -3.94 9.47 -2.01
C TYR A 99 -2.66 9.44 -2.83
N ASN A 100 -2.76 9.04 -4.10
CA ASN A 100 -1.61 9.00 -5.01
C ASN A 100 -1.55 10.17 -5.98
N CYS A 101 -2.70 10.78 -6.26
CA CYS A 101 -2.84 11.79 -7.30
C CYS A 101 -3.50 13.02 -6.69
N THR A 102 -3.05 14.20 -7.11
CA THR A 102 -3.65 15.49 -6.75
C THR A 102 -3.82 16.32 -8.02
N SER A 103 -4.71 17.31 -8.04
CA SER A 103 -4.82 18.26 -9.14
C SER A 103 -5.23 19.60 -8.55
N THR A 104 -4.43 20.63 -8.75
CA THR A 104 -4.72 21.98 -8.28
C THR A 104 -4.09 23.01 -9.20
N ASN A 105 -4.70 24.19 -9.30
CA ASN A 105 -4.21 25.27 -10.14
C ASN A 105 -3.16 26.11 -9.39
N LEU A 106 -2.07 26.46 -10.07
CA LEU A 106 -1.04 27.36 -9.52
C LEU A 106 -1.50 28.82 -9.58
N GLN A 107 -2.31 29.24 -8.60
CA GLN A 107 -2.85 30.61 -8.55
C GLN A 107 -2.06 31.55 -7.64
N ASP A 108 -1.41 31.02 -6.60
CA ASP A 108 -0.61 31.79 -5.65
C ASP A 108 0.52 30.95 -5.02
N TRP A 109 1.32 31.59 -4.17
CA TRP A 109 2.42 30.93 -3.44
C TRP A 109 1.95 29.87 -2.43
N LYS A 110 0.71 29.97 -1.92
CA LYS A 110 0.16 28.96 -1.02
C LYS A 110 -0.18 27.68 -1.79
N ALA A 111 -0.77 27.82 -2.98
CA ALA A 111 -1.02 26.73 -3.90
C ALA A 111 0.29 26.06 -4.32
N PHE A 112 1.34 26.83 -4.58
CA PHE A 112 2.68 26.29 -4.82
C PHE A 112 3.19 25.47 -3.62
N GLY A 113 3.15 26.03 -2.41
CA GLY A 113 3.57 25.34 -1.19
C GLY A 113 2.81 24.03 -0.96
N LEU A 114 1.49 24.04 -1.18
CA LEU A 114 0.64 22.85 -1.09
C LEU A 114 1.02 21.80 -2.15
N MET A 115 1.27 22.20 -3.39
CA MET A 115 1.68 21.25 -4.42
C MET A 115 3.01 20.57 -4.09
N MET A 116 3.97 21.33 -3.55
CA MET A 116 5.24 20.75 -3.12
C MET A 116 5.07 19.81 -1.92
N ASP A 117 4.25 20.19 -0.93
CA ASP A 117 3.94 19.31 0.20
C ASP A 117 3.32 17.98 -0.25
N LEU A 118 2.30 18.04 -1.12
CA LEU A 118 1.67 16.85 -1.69
C LEU A 118 2.65 16.02 -2.53
N ALA A 119 3.51 16.65 -3.33
CA ALA A 119 4.52 15.95 -4.11
C ALA A 119 5.55 15.23 -3.21
N MET A 120 5.96 15.86 -2.10
CA MET A 120 6.86 15.25 -1.12
C MET A 120 6.21 14.11 -0.33
N MET A 121 4.88 14.14 -0.17
CA MET A 121 4.07 13.02 0.32
C MET A 121 3.86 11.90 -0.74
N GLY A 122 4.45 12.08 -1.92
CA GLY A 122 4.37 11.14 -3.06
C GLY A 122 3.06 11.21 -3.83
N CYS A 123 2.26 12.25 -3.64
CA CYS A 123 0.97 12.44 -4.30
C CYS A 123 1.19 13.34 -5.53
N VAL A 124 1.17 12.78 -6.74
CA VAL A 124 1.58 13.52 -7.94
C VAL A 124 0.53 13.43 -9.04
N ARG A 125 -0.03 14.58 -9.40
CA ARG A 125 -0.37 14.90 -10.80
C ARG A 125 -0.31 16.43 -10.93
N PHE A 126 0.49 16.92 -11.88
CA PHE A 126 0.47 18.31 -12.30
C PHE A 126 -0.40 18.36 -13.55
N VAL A 127 -1.50 19.12 -13.50
CA VAL A 127 -2.24 19.50 -14.71
C VAL A 127 -1.91 20.97 -14.91
N GLY A 128 -1.15 21.24 -15.97
CA GLY A 128 -0.93 22.59 -16.50
C GLY A 128 -1.96 22.90 -17.57
#